data_AF-A0AAW3RTY4-F1
#
_entry.id   AF-A0AAW3RTY4-F1
#
_cell.length_a   1.000
_cell.length_b   1.000
_cell.length_c   1.000
_cell.angle_alpha   90.00
_cell.angle_beta   90.00
_cell.angle_gamma   90.00
#
_symmetry.space_group_name_H-M   'P 1'
#
loop_
_entity.id
_entity.type
_entity.pdbx_description
1 polymer ?
#
loop_
_entity_poly.entity_id
_entity_poly.type
_entity_poly.pdbx_seq_one_letter_code
_entity_poly.pdbx_strand_id
1 'polypeptide(L)'
;MKNVYLCMLMLFSVNGISPAFGEIYWSKLDVMEKTLCKDLMKEGGYNKVDLCINLMLSDSTEKLEKRNKEITDDLSKLESFENFEDLSKFLKMEQAAWKDYIDSRCSYKQLVFIKDSPIYFSSHRLCHAVENYRRIESLEGELNIP
;
A
#
# COMPACT_ATOMS: atom_id res chain seq x y z
N MET A 1 -12.48 -36.82 38.22
CA MET A 1 -13.09 -36.33 36.97
C MET A 1 -13.41 -34.85 37.08
N LYS A 2 -12.47 -33.99 36.69
CA LYS A 2 -12.59 -32.53 36.47
C LYS A 2 -11.20 -32.10 36.00
N ASN A 3 -11.13 -31.17 35.04
CA ASN A 3 -9.91 -30.66 34.36
C ASN A 3 -9.49 -31.33 33.05
N VAL A 4 -10.44 -31.77 32.21
CA VAL A 4 -10.17 -31.99 30.77
C VAL A 4 -10.49 -30.74 29.92
N TYR A 5 -11.16 -29.74 30.50
CA TYR A 5 -11.59 -28.54 29.77
C TYR A 5 -10.52 -27.46 29.56
N LEU A 6 -9.35 -27.56 30.21
CA LEU A 6 -8.30 -26.55 30.07
C LEU A 6 -7.47 -26.71 28.79
N CYS A 7 -7.46 -27.90 28.16
CA CYS A 7 -6.70 -28.16 26.93
C CYS A 7 -7.47 -27.86 25.64
N MET A 8 -8.78 -27.58 25.69
CA MET A 8 -9.56 -27.28 24.48
C MET A 8 -9.50 -25.82 24.03
N LEU A 9 -8.90 -24.91 24.81
CA LEU A 9 -8.76 -23.49 24.42
C LEU A 9 -7.47 -23.19 23.63
N MET A 10 -6.58 -24.18 23.47
CA MET A 10 -5.31 -24.03 22.73
C MET A 10 -5.38 -24.54 21.28
N LEU A 11 -6.57 -24.92 20.78
CA LEU A 11 -6.75 -25.53 19.45
C LEU A 11 -7.26 -24.58 18.36
N PHE A 12 -7.33 -23.27 18.63
CA PHE A 12 -7.63 -22.27 17.58
C PHE A 12 -6.39 -21.55 17.04
N SER A 13 -5.18 -21.97 17.42
CA SER A 13 -4.01 -21.80 16.56
C SER A 13 -3.98 -22.98 15.60
N VAL A 14 -4.48 -22.80 14.38
CA VAL A 14 -3.77 -22.86 13.09
C VAL A 14 -4.81 -23.18 12.01
N ASN A 15 -5.03 -22.24 11.08
CA ASN A 15 -5.23 -22.51 9.65
C ASN A 15 -5.16 -21.21 8.84
N GLY A 16 -3.93 -20.77 8.54
CA GLY A 16 -3.57 -20.61 7.13
C GLY A 16 -3.83 -19.30 6.37
N ILE A 17 -3.83 -18.13 7.02
CA ILE A 17 -3.47 -16.87 6.32
C ILE A 17 -2.29 -16.28 7.06
N SER A 18 -1.13 -16.24 6.40
CA SER A 18 0.09 -15.66 6.98
C SER A 18 -0.20 -14.27 7.59
N PRO A 19 0.03 -14.07 8.90
CA PRO A 19 -0.16 -12.78 9.59
C PRO A 19 0.58 -11.62 8.89
N ALA A 20 1.68 -11.93 8.20
CA ALA A 20 2.54 -10.96 7.52
C ALA A 20 1.83 -10.08 6.47
N PHE A 21 0.70 -10.50 5.89
CA PHE A 21 0.04 -9.76 4.81
C PHE A 21 -0.95 -8.68 5.26
N GLY A 22 -1.50 -8.78 6.46
CA GLY A 22 -2.26 -7.69 7.09
C GLY A 22 -1.31 -6.71 7.79
N GLU A 23 -0.24 -7.24 8.37
CA GLU A 23 0.78 -6.51 9.13
C GLU A 23 1.37 -5.33 8.36
N ILE A 24 1.66 -5.45 7.06
CA ILE A 24 2.29 -4.34 6.31
C ILE A 24 1.40 -3.08 6.24
N TYR A 25 0.07 -3.24 6.15
CA TYR A 25 -0.85 -2.11 6.00
C TYR A 25 -1.05 -1.42 7.35
N TRP A 26 -1.29 -2.20 8.39
CA TRP A 26 -1.44 -1.69 9.75
C TRP A 26 -0.13 -1.11 10.29
N SER A 27 1.01 -1.74 10.02
CA SER A 27 2.33 -1.21 10.38
C SER A 27 2.62 0.13 9.71
N LYS A 28 2.32 0.27 8.40
CA LYS A 28 2.48 1.57 7.73
C LYS A 28 1.51 2.61 8.30
N LEU A 29 0.27 2.23 8.63
CA LEU A 29 -0.67 3.13 9.31
C LEU A 29 -0.12 3.59 10.67
N ASP A 30 0.37 2.69 11.52
CA ASP A 30 0.95 3.03 12.83
C ASP A 30 2.11 4.02 12.72
N VAL A 31 2.92 3.92 11.66
CA VAL A 31 3.99 4.87 11.36
C VAL A 31 3.41 6.22 10.93
N MET A 32 2.41 6.21 10.04
CA MET A 32 1.78 7.43 9.53
C MET A 32 0.98 8.18 10.59
N GLU A 33 0.33 7.47 11.52
CA GLU A 33 -0.34 8.07 12.68
C GLU A 33 0.60 8.91 13.53
N LYS A 34 1.87 8.50 13.64
CA LYS A 34 2.92 9.18 14.41
C LYS A 34 3.67 10.25 13.62
N THR A 35 3.52 10.26 12.29
CA THR A 35 4.28 11.14 11.39
C THR A 35 3.33 12.07 10.62
N LEU A 36 2.78 11.59 9.51
CA LEU A 36 1.88 12.35 8.63
C LEU A 36 0.64 12.88 9.37
N CYS A 37 0.04 12.05 10.22
CA CYS A 37 -1.22 12.35 10.90
C CYS A 37 -1.05 12.78 12.35
N LYS A 38 0.19 13.04 12.82
CA LYS A 38 0.50 13.26 14.24
C LYS A 38 -0.43 14.28 14.93
N ASP A 39 -0.76 15.37 14.22
CA ASP A 39 -1.58 16.45 14.77
C ASP A 39 -3.06 16.09 14.77
N LEU A 40 -3.52 15.33 13.77
CA LEU A 40 -4.87 14.78 13.69
C LEU A 40 -5.13 13.77 14.81
N MET A 41 -4.11 12.98 15.17
CA MET A 41 -4.21 11.89 16.13
C MET A 41 -4.17 12.34 17.61
N LYS A 42 -3.84 13.60 17.91
CA LYS A 42 -3.75 14.13 19.29
C LYS A 42 -5.06 13.98 20.09
N GLU A 43 -6.20 14.09 19.42
CA GLU A 43 -7.53 14.02 20.04
C GLU A 43 -8.09 12.59 20.12
N GLY A 44 -7.44 11.63 19.44
CA GLY A 44 -7.90 10.23 19.34
C GLY A 44 -9.25 10.06 18.62
N GLY A 45 -9.70 8.80 18.51
CA GLY A 45 -11.01 8.45 17.97
C GLY A 45 -10.96 7.75 16.60
N TYR A 46 -11.88 6.81 16.38
CA TYR A 46 -11.97 6.03 15.15
C TYR A 46 -12.16 6.88 13.88
N ASN A 47 -12.85 8.01 14.00
CA ASN A 47 -13.01 8.96 12.89
C ASN A 47 -11.67 9.59 12.46
N LYS A 48 -10.74 9.80 13.41
CA LYS A 48 -9.40 10.34 13.10
C LYS A 48 -8.55 9.32 12.35
N VAL A 49 -8.70 8.03 12.63
CA VAL A 49 -8.04 6.95 11.88
C VAL A 49 -8.48 6.96 10.41
N ASP A 50 -9.79 7.04 10.14
CA ASP A 50 -10.26 7.10 8.75
C ASP A 50 -9.81 8.40 8.05
N LEU A 51 -9.82 9.54 8.74
CA LEU A 51 -9.25 10.78 8.23
C LEU A 51 -7.75 10.67 7.94
N CYS A 52 -6.99 9.97 8.78
CA CYS A 52 -5.58 9.70 8.55
C CYS A 52 -5.38 8.83 7.30
N ILE A 53 -6.20 7.79 7.12
CA ILE A 53 -6.16 6.94 5.92
C ILE A 53 -6.47 7.76 4.65
N ASN A 54 -7.43 8.68 4.70
CA ASN A 54 -7.71 9.59 3.59
C ASN A 54 -6.49 10.49 3.29
N LEU A 55 -5.85 11.04 4.33
CA LEU A 55 -4.65 11.85 4.18
C LEU A 55 -3.48 11.04 3.60
N MET A 56 -3.29 9.79 4.05
CA MET A 56 -2.30 8.87 3.50
C MET A 56 -2.53 8.60 2.02
N LEU A 57 -3.79 8.39 1.60
CA LEU A 57 -4.11 8.17 0.19
C LEU A 57 -3.78 9.40 -0.66
N SER A 58 -4.14 10.60 -0.19
CA SER A 58 -3.81 11.85 -0.87
C SER A 58 -2.30 12.05 -1.00
N ASP A 59 -1.57 11.95 0.12
CA ASP A 59 -0.11 12.14 0.16
C ASP A 59 0.62 11.13 -0.74
N SER A 60 0.24 9.85 -0.65
CA SER A 60 0.87 8.80 -1.44
C SER A 60 0.60 8.93 -2.95
N THR A 61 -0.61 9.37 -3.34
CA THR A 61 -0.97 9.61 -4.73
C THR A 61 -0.17 10.77 -5.30
N GLU A 62 -0.13 11.90 -4.58
CA GLU A 62 0.63 13.09 -5.00
C GLU A 62 2.13 12.77 -5.15
N LYS A 63 2.71 12.06 -4.17
CA LYS A 63 4.12 11.66 -4.22
C LYS A 63 4.40 10.71 -5.37
N LEU A 64 3.52 9.75 -5.64
CA LEU A 64 3.70 8.82 -6.75
C LEU A 64 3.57 9.52 -8.10
N GLU A 65 2.61 10.43 -8.26
CA GLU A 65 2.49 11.26 -9.47
C GLU A 65 3.74 12.11 -9.69
N LYS A 66 4.26 12.73 -8.63
CA LYS A 66 5.51 13.48 -8.69
C LYS A 66 6.68 12.57 -9.11
N ARG A 67 6.83 11.40 -8.50
CA ARG A 67 7.91 10.46 -8.83
C ARG A 67 7.82 9.97 -10.28
N ASN A 68 6.62 9.68 -10.78
CA ASN A 68 6.43 9.28 -12.18
C ASN A 68 6.81 10.39 -13.17
N LYS A 69 6.59 11.67 -12.81
CA LYS A 69 7.05 12.82 -13.61
C LYS A 69 8.57 12.88 -13.61
N GLU A 70 9.20 12.80 -12.44
CA GLU A 70 10.67 12.78 -12.33
C GLU A 70 11.30 11.65 -13.15
N ILE A 71 10.71 10.45 -13.12
CA ILE A 71 11.19 9.32 -13.94
C ILE A 71 11.07 9.62 -15.43
N THR A 72 9.99 10.26 -15.85
CA THR A 72 9.79 10.63 -17.25
C THR A 72 10.82 11.66 -17.69
N ASP A 73 11.08 12.65 -16.83
CA ASP A 73 12.11 13.68 -17.06
C ASP A 73 13.52 13.05 -17.10
N ASP A 74 13.83 12.12 -16.20
CA ASP A 74 15.11 11.41 -16.18
C ASP A 74 15.28 10.52 -17.41
N LEU A 75 14.23 9.80 -17.82
CA LEU A 75 14.23 8.99 -19.03
C LEU A 75 14.50 9.84 -20.27
N SER A 76 13.94 11.05 -20.37
CA SER A 76 14.17 11.94 -21.52
C SER A 76 15.65 12.31 -21.72
N LYS A 77 16.45 12.30 -20.64
CA LYS A 77 17.90 12.57 -20.71
C LYS A 77 18.68 11.42 -21.35
N LEU A 78 18.05 10.26 -21.52
CA LEU A 78 18.62 9.05 -22.13
C LEU A 78 18.19 8.87 -23.59
N GLU A 79 17.58 9.88 -24.23
CA GLU A 79 17.06 9.78 -25.60
C GLU A 79 18.10 9.35 -26.64
N SER A 80 19.38 9.61 -26.39
CA SER A 80 20.49 9.24 -27.27
C SER A 80 20.98 7.80 -27.09
N PHE A 81 20.46 7.04 -26.13
CA PHE A 81 20.86 5.65 -25.89
C PHE A 81 20.28 4.75 -26.97
N GLU A 82 21.08 3.78 -27.45
CA GLU A 82 20.70 2.85 -28.53
C GLU A 82 19.36 2.14 -28.27
N ASN A 83 19.11 1.78 -27.01
CA ASN A 83 17.89 1.06 -26.59
C ASN A 83 16.81 1.97 -25.98
N PHE A 84 16.87 3.29 -26.21
CA PHE A 84 15.94 4.24 -25.60
C PHE A 84 14.47 3.93 -25.90
N GLU A 85 14.14 3.56 -27.14
CA GLU A 85 12.77 3.26 -27.53
C GLU A 85 12.19 2.07 -26.75
N ASP A 86 12.98 1.00 -26.62
CA ASP A 86 12.61 -0.17 -25.83
C ASP A 86 12.50 0.17 -24.35
N LEU A 87 13.47 0.92 -23.79
CA LEU A 87 13.43 1.35 -22.40
C LEU A 87 12.15 2.15 -22.09
N SER A 88 11.83 3.14 -22.93
CA SER A 88 10.63 3.96 -22.79
C SER A 88 9.34 3.14 -22.90
N LYS A 89 9.30 2.19 -23.85
CA LYS A 89 8.17 1.29 -24.03
C LYS A 89 7.97 0.39 -22.81
N PHE A 90 9.01 -0.28 -22.33
CA PHE A 90 8.91 -1.21 -21.21
C PHE A 90 8.59 -0.51 -19.89
N LEU A 91 9.14 0.68 -19.65
CA LEU A 91 8.76 1.48 -18.49
C LEU A 91 7.25 1.80 -18.47
N LYS A 92 6.69 2.24 -19.61
CA LYS A 92 5.25 2.52 -19.71
C LYS A 92 4.40 1.27 -19.47
N MET A 93 4.83 0.13 -20.00
CA MET A 93 4.16 -1.15 -19.78
C MET A 93 4.19 -1.56 -18.31
N GLU A 94 5.32 -1.37 -17.65
CA GLU A 94 5.49 -1.71 -16.24
C GLU A 94 4.66 -0.77 -15.34
N GLN A 95 4.61 0.54 -15.63
CA GLN A 95 3.72 1.49 -14.95
C GLN A 95 2.23 1.12 -15.11
N ALA A 96 1.82 0.66 -16.29
CA ALA A 96 0.45 0.20 -16.53
C ALA A 96 0.15 -1.10 -15.76
N ALA A 97 1.05 -2.07 -15.81
CA ALA A 97 0.92 -3.33 -15.06
C ALA A 97 0.83 -3.10 -13.54
N TRP A 98 1.56 -2.12 -13.01
CA TRP A 98 1.44 -1.74 -11.60
C TRP A 98 0.05 -1.20 -11.25
N LYS A 99 -0.59 -0.41 -12.13
CA LYS A 99 -1.97 0.08 -11.92
C LYS A 99 -2.98 -1.07 -11.90
N ASP A 100 -2.85 -2.02 -12.82
CA ASP A 100 -3.72 -3.21 -12.85
C ASP A 100 -3.50 -4.09 -11.60
N TYR A 101 -2.25 -4.20 -11.15
CA TYR A 101 -1.89 -4.90 -9.92
C TYR A 101 -2.55 -4.30 -8.68
N ILE A 102 -2.43 -2.98 -8.46
CA ILE A 102 -2.96 -2.33 -7.25
C ILE A 102 -4.49 -2.46 -7.19
N ASP A 103 -5.19 -2.26 -8.31
CA ASP A 103 -6.65 -2.40 -8.38
C ASP A 103 -7.10 -3.82 -8.05
N SER A 104 -6.44 -4.81 -8.65
CA SER A 104 -6.74 -6.23 -8.41
C SER A 104 -6.42 -6.63 -6.96
N ARG A 105 -5.26 -6.21 -6.45
CA ARG A 105 -4.77 -6.52 -5.11
C ARG A 105 -5.67 -5.93 -4.04
N CYS A 106 -6.04 -4.65 -4.17
CA CYS A 106 -6.86 -3.97 -3.20
C CYS A 106 -8.32 -4.43 -3.25
N SER A 107 -8.85 -4.79 -4.42
CA SER A 107 -10.16 -5.44 -4.56
C SER A 107 -10.19 -6.82 -3.91
N TYR A 108 -9.20 -7.68 -4.16
CA TYR A 108 -9.08 -9.01 -3.53
C TYR A 108 -9.09 -8.90 -2.00
N LYS A 109 -8.37 -7.92 -1.46
CA LYS A 109 -8.32 -7.67 -0.01
C LYS A 109 -9.66 -7.22 0.59
N GLN A 110 -10.59 -6.70 -0.20
CA GLN A 110 -11.90 -6.32 0.33
C GLN A 110 -12.87 -7.50 0.50
N LEU A 111 -12.57 -8.66 -0.06
CA LEU A 111 -13.46 -9.82 -0.03
C LEU A 111 -13.72 -10.36 1.39
N VAL A 112 -12.89 -9.99 2.37
CA VAL A 112 -13.06 -10.37 3.79
C VAL A 112 -13.99 -9.43 4.56
N PHE A 113 -14.39 -8.30 3.96
CA PHE A 113 -15.27 -7.31 4.59
C PHE A 113 -16.66 -7.34 3.98
N ILE A 114 -17.65 -6.89 4.76
CA ILE A 114 -18.99 -6.65 4.24
C ILE A 114 -18.90 -5.54 3.19
N LYS A 115 -19.35 -5.84 1.97
CA LYS A 115 -19.36 -4.90 0.85
C LYS A 115 -20.06 -3.59 1.25
N ASP A 116 -19.49 -2.47 0.84
CA ASP A 116 -19.99 -1.11 1.07
C ASP A 116 -20.09 -0.69 2.55
N SER A 117 -19.49 -1.46 3.47
CA SER A 117 -19.36 -1.04 4.87
C SER A 117 -18.28 0.05 5.04
N PRO A 118 -18.31 0.84 6.14
CA PRO A 118 -17.26 1.80 6.42
C PRO A 118 -15.86 1.16 6.46
N ILE A 119 -15.73 -0.05 7.02
CA ILE A 119 -14.46 -0.76 7.07
C ILE A 119 -13.99 -1.17 5.68
N TYR A 120 -14.88 -1.64 4.80
CA TYR A 120 -14.57 -1.96 3.40
C TYR A 120 -13.94 -0.76 2.68
N PHE A 121 -14.56 0.42 2.79
CA PHE A 121 -14.00 1.61 2.13
C PHE A 121 -12.68 2.06 2.76
N SER A 122 -12.58 2.03 4.08
CA SER A 122 -11.38 2.43 4.81
C SER A 122 -10.18 1.50 4.50
N SER A 123 -10.40 0.18 4.53
CA SER A 123 -9.36 -0.79 4.17
C SER A 123 -8.97 -0.74 2.71
N HIS A 124 -9.91 -0.41 1.81
CA HIS A 124 -9.59 -0.18 0.41
C HIS A 124 -8.64 1.01 0.23
N ARG A 125 -8.98 2.15 0.82
CA ARG A 125 -8.12 3.35 0.78
C ARG A 125 -6.76 3.12 1.41
N LEU A 126 -6.71 2.46 2.56
CA LEU A 126 -5.44 2.10 3.22
C LEU A 126 -4.59 1.20 2.32
N CYS A 127 -5.20 0.21 1.66
CA CYS A 127 -4.50 -0.64 0.71
C CYS A 127 -3.84 0.18 -0.41
N HIS A 128 -4.61 1.05 -1.07
CA HIS A 128 -4.08 1.89 -2.13
C HIS A 128 -2.95 2.81 -1.65
N ALA A 129 -3.14 3.45 -0.50
CA ALA A 129 -2.11 4.34 0.05
C ALA A 129 -0.79 3.62 0.32
N VAL A 130 -0.86 2.43 0.91
CA VAL A 130 0.33 1.63 1.25
C VAL A 130 1.03 1.10 0.00
N GLU A 131 0.28 0.61 -1.00
CA GLU A 131 0.88 0.16 -2.26
C GLU A 131 1.51 1.32 -3.05
N ASN A 132 0.94 2.53 -2.99
CA ASN A 132 1.57 3.73 -3.54
C ASN A 132 2.92 4.02 -2.87
N TYR A 133 3.00 3.99 -1.53
CA TYR A 133 4.28 4.18 -0.83
C TYR A 133 5.32 3.12 -1.21
N ARG A 134 4.91 1.84 -1.28
CA ARG A 134 5.81 0.75 -1.68
C ARG A 134 6.30 0.91 -3.11
N ARG A 135 5.45 1.43 -4.00
CA ARG A 135 5.82 1.74 -5.37
C ARG A 135 6.85 2.86 -5.44
N ILE A 136 6.68 3.92 -4.66
CA ILE A 136 7.67 5.00 -4.57
C ILE A 136 9.03 4.43 -4.14
N GLU A 137 9.04 3.58 -3.10
CA GLU A 137 10.25 2.92 -2.60
C GLU A 137 10.92 2.03 -3.68
N SER A 138 10.15 1.31 -4.52
CA SER A 138 10.73 0.51 -5.62
C SER A 138 11.32 1.40 -6.72
N LEU A 139 10.63 2.49 -7.06
CA LEU A 139 11.03 3.44 -8.10
C LEU A 139 12.26 4.28 -7.74
N GLU A 140 12.55 4.48 -6.45
CA GLU A 140 13.80 5.09 -5.99
C GLU A 140 15.02 4.20 -6.28
N GLY A 141 14.84 2.87 -6.28
CA GLY A 141 15.91 1.91 -6.55
C GLY A 141 16.19 1.63 -8.03
N GLU A 142 15.22 1.85 -8.92
CA GLU A 142 15.25 1.38 -10.31
C GLU A 142 16.04 2.29 -11.27
N LEU A 143 16.06 3.61 -11.06
CA LEU A 143 16.72 4.56 -11.99
C LEU A 143 18.23 4.74 -11.78
N ASN A 144 18.86 3.92 -10.93
CA ASN A 144 20.32 3.78 -10.92
C ASN A 144 20.80 2.94 -12.12
N ILE A 145 20.37 3.30 -13.32
CA ILE A 145 20.87 2.75 -14.57
C ILE A 145 22.31 3.28 -14.73
N PRO A 146 23.34 2.41 -14.81
CA PRO A 146 24.74 2.83 -14.98
C PRO A 146 25.00 3.63 -16.25
#